data_AF-A0A368YFA3-F1
#
_entry.id   AF-A0A368YFA3-F1
#
_cell.length_a   1.000
_cell.length_b   1.000
_cell.length_c   1.000
_cell.angle_alpha   90.00
_cell.angle_beta   90.00
_cell.angle_gamma   90.00
#
_symmetry.space_group_name_H-M   'P 1'
#
loop_
_entity.id
_entity.type
_entity.pdbx_description
1 polymer ?
#
loop_
_entity_poly.entity_id
_entity_poly.type
_entity_poly.pdbx_seq_one_letter_code
_entity_poly.pdbx_strand_id
1 'polypeptide(L)' 'MTHDKQASGWKNRTSGKAGETYTIDHLMEAFGLNKDDAEQLIKKYNGDCERINDFIRARKTRK' A
#
# COMPACT_ATOMS: atom_id res chain seq x y z
N MET A 1 -1.34 -33.94 -3.02
CA MET A 1 -0.90 -32.91 -3.98
C MET A 1 -1.12 -31.57 -3.32
N THR A 2 -0.04 -30.83 -3.09
CA THR A 2 0.06 -29.67 -2.20
C THR A 2 -0.73 -28.49 -2.77
N HIS A 3 -1.62 -27.89 -1.97
CA HIS A 3 -2.20 -26.58 -2.28
C HIS A 3 -1.05 -25.56 -2.30
N ASP A 4 -0.58 -25.22 -3.51
CA ASP A 4 0.29 -24.07 -3.75
C ASP A 4 -0.55 -22.81 -3.52
N LYS A 5 -0.74 -22.48 -2.24
CA LYS A 5 -1.21 -21.17 -1.82
C LYS A 5 -0.05 -20.26 -2.15
N GLN A 6 -0.08 -19.66 -3.34
CA GLN A 6 0.81 -18.57 -3.74
C GLN A 6 0.72 -17.50 -2.65
N ALA A 7 1.55 -17.64 -1.63
CA ALA A 7 1.76 -16.64 -0.61
C ALA A 7 2.55 -15.54 -1.32
N SER A 8 1.79 -14.65 -1.95
CA SER A 8 2.13 -13.30 -2.37
C SER A 8 3.56 -12.93 -1.95
N GLY A 9 4.50 -13.13 -2.89
CA GLY A 9 5.94 -12.83 -2.74
C GLY A 9 6.27 -11.35 -2.55
N TRP A 10 5.32 -10.57 -2.05
CA TRP A 10 5.47 -9.15 -1.75
C TRP A 10 5.95 -8.91 -0.31
N LYS A 11 5.73 -9.86 0.63
CA LYS A 11 6.17 -9.72 2.04
C LYS A 11 7.68 -9.50 2.22
N ASN A 12 8.50 -9.74 1.19
CA ASN A 12 9.95 -9.51 1.16
C ASN A 12 10.39 -8.39 0.20
N ARG A 13 9.49 -7.50 -0.26
CA ARG A 13 9.90 -6.28 -0.95
C ARG A 13 10.01 -5.15 0.06
N THR A 14 11.26 -4.82 0.43
CA THR A 14 11.63 -3.51 0.99
C THR A 14 10.84 -2.41 0.32
N SER A 15 10.26 -1.54 1.14
CA SER A 15 9.36 -0.44 0.78
C SER A 15 9.58 0.08 -0.64
N GLY A 16 8.50 0.09 -1.41
CA GLY A 16 8.45 0.32 -2.86
C GLY A 16 9.56 1.24 -3.37
N LYS A 17 10.34 0.73 -4.33
CA LYS A 17 11.32 1.57 -5.03
C LYS A 17 10.59 2.76 -5.64
N ALA A 18 11.25 3.93 -5.69
CA ALA A 18 10.76 5.08 -6.43
C ALA A 18 10.37 4.64 -7.87
N GLY A 19 9.08 4.75 -8.20
CA GLY A 19 8.49 4.24 -9.45
C GLY A 19 7.63 2.98 -9.34
N GLU A 20 7.54 2.32 -8.18
CA GLU A 20 6.49 1.32 -7.93
C GLU A 20 5.18 2.01 -7.58
N THR A 21 4.06 1.40 -7.98
CA THR A 21 2.71 1.86 -7.61
C THR A 21 2.18 1.03 -6.46
N TYR A 22 1.61 1.69 -5.45
CA TYR A 22 0.88 0.99 -4.40
C TYR A 22 -0.42 0.43 -4.96
N THR A 23 -0.66 -0.85 -4.67
CA THR A 23 -1.95 -1.50 -4.90
C THR A 23 -2.81 -1.37 -3.65
N ILE A 24 -4.13 -1.53 -3.82
CA ILE A 24 -5.10 -1.39 -2.72
C ILE A 24 -4.72 -2.34 -1.58
N ASP A 25 -4.38 -3.58 -1.93
CA ASP A 25 -3.97 -4.62 -0.98
C ASP A 25 -2.75 -4.21 -0.14
N HIS A 26 -1.75 -3.58 -0.77
CA HIS A 26 -0.57 -3.07 -0.07
C HIS A 26 -0.94 -1.95 0.91
N LEU A 27 -1.80 -1.02 0.51
CA LEU A 27 -2.23 0.05 1.41
C LEU A 27 -3.02 -0.48 2.61
N MET A 28 -3.84 -1.51 2.38
CA MET A 28 -4.58 -2.18 3.44
C MET A 28 -3.63 -2.93 4.39
N GLU A 29 -2.67 -3.71 3.87
CA GLU A 29 -1.76 -4.51 4.70
C GLU A 29 -0.69 -3.65 5.42
N ALA A 30 -0.07 -2.69 4.73
CA ALA A 30 1.02 -1.87 5.29
C ALA A 30 0.53 -0.76 6.23
N PHE A 31 -0.63 -0.16 5.93
CA PHE A 31 -1.14 0.98 6.69
C PHE A 31 -2.44 0.69 7.44
N GLY A 32 -2.99 -0.53 7.33
CA GLY A 32 -4.25 -0.90 7.99
C GLY A 32 -5.44 -0.12 7.45
N LEU A 33 -5.38 0.35 6.21
CA LEU A 33 -6.45 1.14 5.60
C LEU A 33 -7.62 0.25 5.18
N ASN A 34 -8.80 0.84 5.10
CA ASN A 34 -9.93 0.19 4.44
C ASN A 34 -9.72 0.19 2.92
N LYS A 35 -10.37 -0.75 2.24
CA LYS A 35 -10.35 -0.85 0.77
C LYS A 35 -10.75 0.48 0.11
N ASP A 36 -11.77 1.15 0.66
CA ASP A 36 -12.26 2.43 0.16
C ASP A 36 -11.23 3.57 0.33
N ASP A 37 -10.65 3.73 1.54
CA ASP A 37 -9.56 4.69 1.79
C ASP A 37 -8.35 4.41 0.86
N ALA A 38 -7.97 3.15 0.71
CA ALA A 38 -6.86 2.73 -0.14
C ALA A 38 -7.12 3.03 -1.63
N GLU A 39 -8.31 2.73 -2.13
CA GLU A 39 -8.72 3.03 -3.50
C GLU A 39 -8.72 4.55 -3.75
N GLN A 40 -9.24 5.33 -2.82
CA GLN A 40 -9.21 6.79 -2.90
C GLN A 40 -7.78 7.34 -2.97
N LEU A 41 -6.86 6.78 -2.17
CA LEU A 41 -5.45 7.19 -2.19
C LEU A 41 -4.76 6.85 -3.52
N ILE A 42 -4.99 5.66 -4.06
CA ILE A 42 -4.44 5.26 -5.36
C ILE A 42 -5.01 6.13 -6.47
N LYS A 43 -6.32 6.40 -6.45
CA LYS A 43 -6.95 7.29 -7.43
C LYS A 43 -6.45 8.72 -7.32
N LYS A 44 -6.26 9.23 -6.10
CA LYS A 44 -5.84 10.60 -5.82
C LYS A 44 -4.37 10.85 -6.17
N TYR A 45 -3.51 9.88 -5.90
CA TYR A 45 -2.06 10.00 -6.09
C TYR A 45 -1.56 9.16 -7.28
N ASN A 46 -2.47 8.61 -8.09
CA ASN A 46 -2.15 7.73 -9.22
C ASN A 46 -1.26 6.53 -8.85
N GLY A 47 -1.45 6.00 -7.63
CA GLY A 47 -0.65 4.92 -7.08
C GLY A 47 0.76 5.33 -6.61
N ASP A 48 1.10 6.62 -6.62
CA ASP A 48 2.41 7.12 -6.21
C ASP A 48 2.71 6.80 -4.74
N CYS A 49 3.69 5.93 -4.51
CA CYS A 49 4.01 5.44 -3.17
C CYS A 49 4.49 6.54 -2.23
N GLU A 50 5.27 7.50 -2.74
CA GLU A 50 5.86 8.56 -1.92
C GLU A 50 4.78 9.51 -1.41
N ARG A 51 3.88 9.95 -2.30
CA ARG A 51 2.78 10.83 -1.91
C ARG A 51 1.78 10.16 -1.00
N ILE A 52 1.48 8.88 -1.23
CA ILE A 52 0.56 8.14 -0.37
C ILE A 52 1.18 7.96 1.02
N ASN A 53 2.46 7.59 1.10
CA ASN A 53 3.15 7.42 2.38
C ASN A 53 3.26 8.76 3.14
N ASP A 54 3.60 9.85 2.46
CA ASP A 54 3.64 11.19 3.05
C ASP A 54 2.27 11.61 3.61
N PHE A 55 1.21 11.41 2.83
CA PHE A 55 -0.16 11.70 3.27
C PHE A 55 -0.57 10.89 4.51
N ILE A 56 -0.27 9.58 4.53
CA ILE A 56 -0.61 8.72 5.67
C ILE A 56 0.22 9.10 6.90
N ARG A 57 1.51 9.42 6.73
CA ARG A 57 2.40 9.88 7.80
C ARG A 57 1.94 11.24 8.36
N ALA A 58 1.49 12.16 7.52
CA ALA A 58 0.88 13.43 7.90
C ALA A 58 -0.46 13.23 8.65
N ARG A 59 -1.26 12.24 8.25
CA ARG A 59 -2.51 11.86 8.96
C ARG A 59 -2.22 11.31 10.36
N LYS A 60 -1.15 10.52 10.53
CA LYS A 60 -0.78 9.91 11.81
C LYS A 60 -0.21 10.89 12.83
N THR A 61 0.42 11.97 12.37
CA THR A 61 1.03 13.03 13.21
C THR A 61 0.04 14.07 13.73
N ARG A 62 -1.23 14.01 13.30
CA ARG A 62 -2.31 14.90 13.76
C ARG A 62 -3.04 14.40 15.02
N LYS A 63 -2.60 13.29 15.63
CA LYS A 63 -3.20 12.71 16.84
C LYS A 63 -2.30 12.91 18.05
#